data_AF-A0A6B2XRA1-F1
#
_entry.id   AF-A0A6B2XRA1-F1
#
_cell.length_a   1.000
_cell.length_b   1.000
_cell.length_c   1.000
_cell.angle_alpha   90.00
_cell.angle_beta   90.00
_cell.angle_gamma   90.00
#
_symmetry.space_group_name_H-M   'P 1'
#
loop_
_entity.id
_entity.type
_entity.pdbx_description
1 polymer ?
#
loop_
_entity_poly.entity_id
_entity_poly.type
_entity_poly.pdbx_seq_one_letter_code
_entity_poly.pdbx_strand_id
1 'polypeptide(L)' 'EGAGRLSNDEIAGTLYLSESTVKTHVSRVMAKVGARDRAQLVVAAYESGLVRPGWAG' A
#
# COMPACT_ATOMS: atom_id res chain seq x y z
N GLU A 1 18.71 6.52 1.27
CA GLU A 1 17.32 6.82 1.68
C GLU A 1 16.49 5.54 1.69
N GLY A 2 15.69 5.30 2.73
CA GLY A 2 14.82 4.13 2.80
C GLY A 2 13.54 4.38 2.01
N ALA A 3 13.22 3.53 1.03
CA ALA A 3 11.90 3.47 0.41
C ALA A 3 10.88 3.00 1.47
N GLY A 4 10.57 3.88 2.40
CA GLY A 4 9.70 3.63 3.54
C GLY A 4 8.25 3.61 3.10
N ARG A 5 7.47 2.76 3.74
CA ARG A 5 6.01 2.75 3.59
C ARG A 5 5.46 4.17 3.78
N LEU A 6 4.87 4.73 2.74
CA LEU A 6 4.14 6.00 2.84
C LEU A 6 2.96 5.84 3.81
N SER A 7 2.78 6.82 4.67
CA SER A 7 1.58 6.94 5.50
C SER A 7 0.34 7.18 4.64
N ASN A 8 -0.86 6.92 5.16
CA ASN A 8 -2.09 7.16 4.39
C ASN A 8 -2.28 8.64 4.03
N ASP A 9 -1.78 9.54 4.87
CA ASP A 9 -1.76 10.99 4.63
C ASP A 9 -0.81 11.35 3.46
N GLU A 10 0.40 10.79 3.43
CA GLU A 10 1.35 10.99 2.33
C GLU A 10 0.82 10.41 1.01
N ILE A 11 0.19 9.25 1.05
CA ILE A 11 -0.51 8.65 -0.10
C ILE A 11 -1.65 9.56 -0.57
N ALA A 12 -2.43 10.09 0.37
CA ALA A 12 -3.54 10.98 0.08
C ALA A 12 -3.06 12.27 -0.59
N GLY A 13 -1.99 12.89 -0.07
CA GLY A 13 -1.36 14.07 -0.67
C GLY A 13 -0.83 13.82 -2.07
N THR A 14 -0.19 12.67 -2.30
CA THR A 14 0.36 12.30 -3.62
C THR A 14 -0.74 12.02 -4.65
N LEU A 15 -1.88 11.47 -4.21
CA LEU A 15 -3.00 11.09 -5.09
C LEU A 15 -4.11 12.15 -5.15
N TYR A 16 -3.97 13.29 -4.47
CA TYR A 16 -5.01 14.32 -4.32
C TYR A 16 -6.35 13.76 -3.79
N LEU A 17 -6.26 12.82 -2.85
CA LEU A 17 -7.41 12.17 -2.21
C LEU A 17 -7.53 12.59 -0.74
N SER A 18 -8.66 12.26 -0.13
CA SER A 18 -8.78 12.33 1.34
C SER A 18 -8.13 11.10 2.00
N GLU A 19 -7.61 11.27 3.21
CA GLU A 19 -7.03 10.17 4.00
C GLU A 19 -8.05 9.03 4.23
N SER A 20 -9.34 9.36 4.42
CA SER A 20 -10.40 8.38 4.62
C SER A 20 -10.70 7.57 3.35
N THR A 21 -10.59 8.20 2.18
CA THR A 21 -10.63 7.51 0.88
C THR A 21 -9.49 6.50 0.78
N VAL A 22 -8.25 6.91 1.10
CA VAL A 22 -7.10 5.99 1.11
C VAL A 22 -7.31 4.81 2.06
N LYS A 23 -7.74 5.07 3.31
CA LYS A 23 -8.07 4.01 4.28
C LYS A 23 -9.07 2.99 3.72
N THR A 24 -10.11 3.48 3.03
CA THR A 24 -11.13 2.64 2.40
C THR A 24 -10.53 1.76 1.29
N HIS A 25 -9.69 2.32 0.44
CA HIS A 25 -9.02 1.56 -0.61
C HIS A 25 -8.07 0.51 -0.04
N VAL A 26 -7.23 0.86 0.95
CA VAL A 26 -6.30 -0.07 1.59
C VAL A 26 -7.06 -1.24 2.23
N SER A 27 -8.15 -0.97 2.95
CA SER A 27 -9.00 -2.01 3.54
C SER A 27 -9.60 -2.94 2.48
N ARG A 28 -10.13 -2.38 1.38
CA ARG A 28 -10.67 -3.17 0.26
C ARG A 28 -9.61 -4.02 -0.44
N VAL A 29 -8.40 -3.51 -0.62
CA VAL A 29 -7.30 -4.28 -1.21
C VAL A 29 -6.90 -5.42 -0.27
N MET A 30 -6.74 -5.16 1.03
CA MET A 30 -6.45 -6.19 2.02
C MET A 30 -7.51 -7.30 1.99
N ALA A 31 -8.79 -6.95 1.94
CA ALA A 31 -9.88 -7.92 1.81
C ALA A 31 -9.80 -8.75 0.53
N LYS A 32 -9.45 -8.13 -0.61
CA LYS A 32 -9.32 -8.83 -1.91
C LYS A 32 -8.19 -9.86 -1.92
N VAL A 33 -7.10 -9.59 -1.22
CA VAL A 33 -5.92 -10.48 -1.19
C VAL A 33 -5.85 -11.36 0.06
N GLY A 34 -6.82 -11.24 0.97
CA GLY A 34 -6.84 -11.98 2.23
C GLY A 34 -5.78 -11.53 3.25
N ALA A 35 -5.21 -10.34 3.10
CA ALA A 35 -4.23 -9.80 4.03
C ALA A 35 -4.93 -9.25 5.30
N ARG A 36 -4.39 -9.58 6.47
CA ARG A 36 -4.91 -9.12 7.78
C ARG A 36 -4.34 -7.78 8.22
N ASP A 37 -3.16 -7.46 7.71
CA ASP A 37 -2.46 -6.23 8.03
C ASP A 37 -1.59 -5.79 6.85
N ARG A 38 -1.04 -4.58 6.97
CA ARG A 38 -0.26 -3.96 5.89
C ARG A 38 1.05 -4.71 5.61
N ALA A 39 1.65 -5.40 6.58
CA ALA A 39 2.81 -6.27 6.36
C ALA A 39 2.45 -7.40 5.39
N GLN A 40 1.37 -8.12 5.67
CA GLN A 40 0.87 -9.16 4.78
C GLN A 40 0.49 -8.63 3.39
N LEU A 41 -0.09 -7.43 3.30
CA LEU A 41 -0.39 -6.82 2.00
C LEU A 41 0.87 -6.57 1.16
N VAL A 42 1.96 -6.11 1.79
CA VAL A 42 3.23 -5.90 1.10
C VAL A 42 3.85 -7.23 0.68
N VAL A 43 3.80 -8.26 1.53
CA VAL A 43 4.25 -9.62 1.17
C VAL A 43 3.47 -10.13 -0.04
N ALA A 44 2.14 -10.05 -0.04
CA ALA A 44 1.31 -10.46 -1.17
C ALA A 44 1.64 -9.69 -2.47
N ALA A 45 2.00 -8.41 -2.36
CA ALA A 45 2.43 -7.60 -3.51
C ALA A 45 3.80 -8.06 -4.07
N TYR A 46 4.72 -8.51 -3.21
CA TYR A 46 5.99 -9.10 -3.64
C TYR A 46 5.79 -10.49 -4.24
N GLU A 47 5.01 -11.37 -3.59
CA GLU A 47 4.76 -12.74 -4.05
C GLU A 47 4.01 -12.80 -5.39
N SER A 48 3.12 -11.83 -5.63
CA SER A 48 2.42 -11.69 -6.93
C SER A 48 3.28 -11.07 -8.04
N GLY A 49 4.48 -10.56 -7.71
CA GLY A 49 5.34 -9.83 -8.64
C GLY A 49 4.84 -8.43 -9.00
N LEU A 50 3.81 -7.92 -8.31
CA LEU A 50 3.29 -6.55 -8.46
C LEU A 50 4.34 -5.50 -8.03
N VAL A 51 5.12 -5.82 -7.00
CA VAL A 51 6.25 -5.01 -6.53
C VAL A 51 7.53 -5.80 -6.72
N ARG A 52 8.55 -5.16 -7.30
CA ARG A 52 9.89 -5.74 -7.43
C ARG A 52 10.84 -5.08 -6.42
N PRO A 53 11.78 -5.84 -5.82
CA PRO A 53 12.82 -5.24 -4.99
C PRO A 53 13.61 -4.23 -5.83
N GLY A 54 13.75 -3.01 -5.33
CA GLY A 54 14.32 -1.88 -6.09
C GLY A 54 13.29 -1.01 -6.80
N TRP A 55 11.98 -1.25 -6.62
CA TRP A 55 10.95 -0.22 -6.81
C TRP A 55 11.26 0.93 -5.83
N ALA A 56 12.09 1.86 -6.27
CA ALA A 56 12.21 3.20 -5.76
C ALA A 56 12.00 4.07 -7.00
N GLY A 57 10.74 4.48 -7.20
CA GLY A 57 10.43 5.59 -8.09
C GLY A 57 10.86 6.89 -7.43
#